data_AF-A0A2P0QLJ3-F1
#
_entry.id   AF-A0A2P0QLJ3-F1
#
_cell.length_a   1.000
_cell.length_b   1.000
_cell.length_c   1.000
_cell.angle_alpha   90.00
_cell.angle_beta   90.00
_cell.angle_gamma   90.00
#
_symmetry.space_group_name_H-M   'P 1'
#
loop_
_entity.id
_entity.type
_entity.pdbx_description
1 polymer ?
#
loop_
_entity_poly.entity_id
_entity_poly.type
_entity_poly.pdbx_seq_one_letter_code
_entity_poly.pdbx_strand_id
1 'polypeptide(L)'
;KKSPASGWPLVKGDFHSGDANSCVAVVTFGSHLDEEGICGAGAAMCGSCKTENLGLEKVIANYIANPNIRFMLGCGTEVKGHLAGQTMMALHKGGIKEGRVVGAEGAIPFIENLNDAAIKRF
;
A
#
# COMPACT_ATOMS: atom_id res chain seq x y z
N LYS A 1 -11.57 5.44 17.32
CA LYS A 1 -11.58 4.77 16.00
C LYS A 1 -12.68 5.38 15.15
N LYS A 2 -12.62 5.30 13.82
CA LYS A 2 -13.67 5.75 12.90
C LYS A 2 -14.05 4.58 11.99
N SER A 3 -15.30 4.53 11.54
CA SER A 3 -15.71 3.48 10.61
C SER A 3 -14.93 3.60 9.29
N PRO A 4 -14.37 2.49 8.76
CA PRO A 4 -13.88 2.43 7.39
C PRO A 4 -15.00 2.71 6.38
N ALA A 5 -14.63 2.92 5.11
CA ALA A 5 -15.61 2.93 4.03
C ALA A 5 -16.47 1.64 4.05
N SER A 6 -17.75 1.76 3.68
CA SER A 6 -18.66 0.61 3.63
C SER A 6 -18.11 -0.46 2.67
N GLY A 7 -17.98 -1.69 3.15
CA GLY A 7 -17.42 -2.80 2.38
C GLY A 7 -15.90 -2.80 2.27
N TRP A 8 -15.19 -2.05 3.11
CA TRP A 8 -13.73 -2.11 3.17
C TRP A 8 -13.22 -3.54 3.49
N PRO A 9 -12.14 -4.02 2.81
CA PRO A 9 -11.38 -3.35 1.75
C PRO A 9 -12.12 -3.27 0.41
N LEU A 10 -12.02 -2.12 -0.27
CA LEU A 10 -12.81 -1.80 -1.47
C LEU A 10 -12.24 -2.41 -2.75
N VAL A 11 -10.91 -2.42 -2.87
CA VAL A 11 -10.21 -2.83 -4.09
C VAL A 11 -9.70 -4.25 -3.93
N LYS A 12 -10.10 -5.13 -4.84
CA LYS A 12 -9.62 -6.52 -4.86
C LYS A 12 -8.13 -6.61 -5.14
N GLY A 13 -7.46 -7.52 -4.45
CA GLY A 13 -6.04 -7.76 -4.56
C GLY A 13 -5.63 -9.04 -3.82
N ASP A 14 -4.33 -9.27 -3.74
CA ASP A 14 -3.73 -10.39 -3.03
C ASP A 14 -3.34 -9.95 -1.62
N PHE A 15 -4.28 -10.08 -0.68
CA PHE A 15 -4.10 -9.70 0.72
C PHE A 15 -5.06 -10.48 1.63
N HIS A 16 -4.71 -10.51 2.91
CA HIS A 16 -5.58 -10.91 4.00
C HIS A 16 -6.06 -9.66 4.75
N SER A 17 -7.30 -9.71 5.24
CA SER A 17 -7.89 -8.66 6.08
C SER A 17 -7.88 -9.11 7.54
N GLY A 18 -7.41 -8.24 8.43
CA GLY A 18 -7.45 -8.45 9.88
C GLY A 18 -8.45 -7.50 10.55
N ASP A 19 -8.09 -6.98 11.73
CA ASP A 19 -8.95 -6.04 12.46
C ASP A 19 -9.00 -4.68 11.76
N ALA A 20 -10.16 -4.31 11.22
CA ALA A 20 -10.37 -3.02 10.57
C ALA A 20 -10.18 -1.81 11.51
N ASN A 21 -10.15 -2.02 12.83
CA ASN A 21 -9.77 -0.99 13.81
C ASN A 21 -8.27 -0.92 14.07
N SER A 22 -7.44 -1.85 13.60
CA SER A 22 -5.99 -1.76 13.75
C SER A 22 -5.42 -0.54 13.01
N CYS A 23 -4.28 -0.04 13.50
CA CYS A 23 -3.59 1.10 12.90
C CYS A 23 -2.46 0.74 11.94
N VAL A 24 -2.19 -0.54 11.70
CA VAL A 24 -1.05 -1.01 10.92
C VAL A 24 -1.53 -1.75 9.67
N ALA A 25 -1.01 -1.37 8.51
CA ALA A 25 -1.02 -2.18 7.29
C ALA A 25 0.38 -2.71 7.02
N VAL A 26 0.49 -3.94 6.52
CA VAL A 26 1.76 -4.58 6.20
C VAL A 26 1.82 -4.87 4.70
N VAL A 27 2.94 -4.53 4.06
CA VAL A 27 3.20 -4.79 2.65
C VAL A 27 4.44 -5.68 2.54
N THR A 28 4.29 -6.89 2.01
CA THR A 28 5.33 -7.93 1.97
C THR A 28 6.17 -7.92 0.69
N PHE A 29 5.91 -6.95 -0.21
CA PHE A 29 6.58 -6.75 -1.49
C PHE A 29 6.72 -8.04 -2.32
N GLY A 30 7.95 -8.49 -2.57
CA GLY A 30 8.25 -9.68 -3.36
C GLY A 30 8.18 -10.98 -2.56
N SER A 31 7.99 -10.92 -1.23
CA SER A 31 7.90 -12.10 -0.38
C SER A 31 6.47 -12.61 -0.26
N HIS A 32 6.34 -13.92 -0.11
CA HIS A 32 5.16 -14.58 0.45
C HIS A 32 5.51 -14.96 1.89
N LEU A 33 4.84 -14.36 2.86
CA LEU A 33 5.06 -14.60 4.28
C LEU A 33 3.86 -15.37 4.86
N ASP A 34 3.69 -15.33 6.18
CA ASP A 34 2.45 -15.79 6.82
C ASP A 34 1.50 -14.58 6.95
N GLU A 35 0.90 -14.13 5.84
CA GLU A 35 0.02 -12.94 5.84
C GLU A 35 -1.20 -13.11 6.77
N GLU A 36 -1.72 -14.34 6.88
CA GLU A 36 -2.80 -14.68 7.82
C GLU A 36 -2.34 -14.54 9.26
N GLY A 37 -1.19 -15.12 9.62
CA GLY A 37 -0.59 -14.97 10.95
C GLY A 37 -0.25 -13.52 11.30
N ILE A 38 0.23 -12.72 10.33
CA ILE A 38 0.49 -11.28 10.51
C ILE A 38 -0.82 -10.52 10.81
N CYS A 39 -1.92 -10.86 10.13
CA CYS A 39 -3.24 -10.30 10.46
C CYS A 39 -3.71 -10.76 11.85
N GLY A 40 -3.51 -12.04 12.18
CA GLY A 40 -3.80 -12.61 13.50
C GLY A 40 -2.99 -11.96 14.64
N ALA A 41 -1.80 -11.45 14.35
CA ALA A 41 -0.97 -10.67 15.27
C ALA A 41 -1.42 -9.22 15.45
N GLY A 42 -2.44 -8.77 14.69
CA GLY A 42 -3.09 -7.47 14.88
C GLY A 42 -2.89 -6.47 13.74
N ALA A 43 -2.42 -6.86 12.55
CA ALA A 43 -2.46 -5.99 11.38
C ALA A 43 -3.92 -5.79 10.87
N ALA A 44 -4.23 -4.61 10.35
CA ALA A 44 -5.52 -4.35 9.69
C ALA A 44 -5.62 -5.07 8.35
N MET A 45 -4.50 -5.16 7.64
CA MET A 45 -4.36 -5.91 6.40
C MET A 45 -2.89 -6.25 6.15
N CYS A 46 -2.64 -7.36 5.47
CA CYS A 46 -1.32 -7.78 5.05
C CYS A 46 -1.39 -8.38 3.65
N GLY A 47 -0.48 -8.00 2.75
CA GLY A 47 -0.44 -8.54 1.39
C GLY A 47 0.80 -8.14 0.61
N SER A 48 0.97 -8.78 -0.56
CA SER A 48 2.11 -8.53 -1.44
C SER A 48 1.87 -7.33 -2.36
N CYS A 49 2.92 -6.61 -2.72
CA CYS A 49 2.86 -5.52 -3.70
C CYS A 49 4.07 -5.56 -4.61
N LYS A 50 3.88 -6.08 -5.82
CA LYS A 50 5.00 -6.39 -6.72
C LYS A 50 5.32 -5.32 -7.75
N THR A 51 4.35 -4.46 -8.09
CA THR A 51 4.53 -3.42 -9.11
C THR A 51 4.48 -2.03 -8.49
N GLU A 52 5.30 -1.15 -9.04
CA GLU A 52 5.54 0.24 -8.65
C GLU A 52 4.51 1.25 -9.20
N ASN A 53 3.37 0.73 -9.66
CA ASN A 53 2.27 1.46 -10.28
C ASN A 53 0.91 0.93 -9.77
N LEU A 54 0.20 0.11 -10.55
CA LEU A 54 -1.11 -0.46 -10.21
C LEU A 54 -1.11 -1.18 -8.86
N GLY A 55 -0.02 -1.86 -8.49
CA GLY A 55 0.14 -2.47 -7.18
C GLY A 55 0.04 -1.44 -6.05
N LEU A 56 0.84 -0.37 -6.14
CA LEU A 56 0.82 0.75 -5.20
C LEU A 56 -0.55 1.44 -5.17
N GLU A 57 -1.19 1.66 -6.32
CA GLU A 57 -2.51 2.28 -6.39
C GLU A 57 -3.55 1.50 -5.58
N LYS A 58 -3.56 0.17 -5.69
CA LYS A 58 -4.46 -0.71 -4.92
C LYS A 58 -4.18 -0.64 -3.41
N VAL A 59 -2.90 -0.63 -3.03
CA VAL A 59 -2.49 -0.49 -1.62
C VAL A 59 -2.98 0.84 -1.07
N ILE A 60 -2.68 1.95 -1.75
CA ILE A 60 -3.05 3.31 -1.34
C ILE A 60 -4.56 3.45 -1.23
N ALA A 61 -5.31 2.99 -2.24
CA ALA A 61 -6.78 3.08 -2.25
C ALA A 61 -7.42 2.37 -1.04
N ASN A 62 -6.96 1.16 -0.71
CA ASN A 62 -7.45 0.44 0.46
C ASN A 62 -6.96 1.08 1.77
N TYR A 63 -5.73 1.60 1.82
CA TYR A 63 -5.17 2.26 3.00
C TYR A 63 -5.98 3.53 3.37
N ILE A 64 -6.18 4.45 2.43
CA ILE A 64 -6.88 5.73 2.71
C ILE A 64 -8.38 5.56 2.97
N ALA A 65 -8.98 4.45 2.49
CA ALA A 65 -10.38 4.08 2.73
C ALA A 65 -10.64 3.61 4.17
N ASN A 66 -9.59 3.34 4.96
CA ASN A 66 -9.71 3.04 6.38
C ASN A 66 -8.94 4.07 7.23
N PRO A 67 -9.65 5.04 7.86
CA PRO A 67 -9.01 6.09 8.66
C PRO A 67 -8.35 5.59 9.95
N ASN A 68 -8.55 4.33 10.33
CA ASN A 68 -7.85 3.74 11.48
C ASN A 68 -6.40 3.40 11.17
N ILE A 69 -6.06 3.12 9.90
CA ILE A 69 -4.71 2.75 9.48
C ILE A 69 -3.84 4.00 9.40
N ARG A 70 -2.80 4.05 10.23
CA ARG A 70 -1.90 5.21 10.39
C ARG A 70 -0.44 4.86 10.18
N PHE A 71 -0.10 3.58 10.10
CA PHE A 71 1.24 3.08 9.88
C PHE A 71 1.21 2.05 8.76
N MET A 72 2.22 2.14 7.89
CA MET A 72 2.52 1.11 6.91
C MET A 72 3.89 0.52 7.24
N LEU A 73 3.96 -0.80 7.36
CA LEU A 73 5.21 -1.54 7.50
C LEU A 73 5.52 -2.22 6.17
N GLY A 74 6.57 -1.76 5.49
CA GLY A 74 7.13 -2.44 4.34
C GLY A 74 8.16 -3.48 4.78
N CYS A 75 7.99 -4.73 4.37
CA CYS A 75 8.91 -5.83 4.68
C CYS A 75 9.00 -6.83 3.54
N GLY A 76 9.84 -7.86 3.72
CA GLY A 76 10.11 -8.84 2.67
C GLY A 76 11.17 -8.36 1.68
N THR A 77 11.35 -9.14 0.61
CA THR A 77 12.36 -8.91 -0.42
C THR A 77 11.86 -7.86 -1.41
N GLU A 78 12.72 -6.89 -1.74
CA GLU A 78 12.44 -5.91 -2.79
C GLU A 78 12.28 -6.59 -4.16
N VAL A 79 11.42 -6.03 -5.01
CA VAL A 79 11.14 -6.59 -6.33
C VAL A 79 12.13 -6.04 -7.35
N LYS A 80 13.03 -6.89 -7.84
CA LYS A 80 14.04 -6.51 -8.83
C LYS A 80 13.39 -5.88 -10.07
N GLY A 81 13.92 -4.74 -10.51
CA GLY A 81 13.43 -3.98 -11.69
C GLY A 81 12.24 -3.09 -11.39
N HIS A 82 11.24 -3.60 -10.68
CA HIS A 82 10.07 -2.82 -10.26
C HIS A 82 10.41 -1.84 -9.14
N LEU A 83 11.18 -2.28 -8.13
CA LEU A 83 11.53 -1.51 -6.94
C LEU A 83 10.30 -0.89 -6.27
N ALA A 84 9.28 -1.72 -6.03
CA ALA A 84 7.99 -1.29 -5.51
C ALA A 84 8.10 -0.70 -4.09
N GLY A 85 8.98 -1.25 -3.24
CA GLY A 85 9.21 -0.72 -1.90
C GLY A 85 9.90 0.64 -1.91
N GLN A 86 10.98 0.77 -2.68
CA GLN A 86 11.64 2.06 -2.91
C GLN A 86 10.67 3.09 -3.48
N THR A 87 9.85 2.72 -4.46
CA THR A 87 8.89 3.63 -5.08
C THR A 87 7.81 4.07 -4.09
N MET A 88 7.31 3.16 -3.23
CA MET A 88 6.35 3.53 -2.18
C MET A 88 6.94 4.54 -1.18
N MET A 89 8.20 4.35 -0.78
CA MET A 89 8.90 5.31 0.10
C MET A 89 9.11 6.67 -0.59
N ALA A 90 9.48 6.66 -1.87
CA ALA A 90 9.63 7.87 -2.67
C ALA A 90 8.29 8.61 -2.81
N LEU A 91 7.19 7.90 -3.06
CA LEU A 91 5.85 8.46 -3.15
C LEU A 91 5.42 9.13 -1.84
N HIS A 92 5.62 8.47 -0.69
CA HIS A 92 5.26 9.06 0.60
C HIS A 92 6.09 10.32 0.91
N LYS A 93 7.37 10.36 0.51
CA LYS A 93 8.27 11.50 0.76
C LYS A 93 8.09 12.66 -0.22
N GLY A 94 7.89 12.35 -1.50
CA GLY A 94 7.98 13.30 -2.60
C GLY A 94 6.69 13.49 -3.40
N GLY A 95 5.68 12.65 -3.18
CA GLY A 95 4.43 12.65 -3.96
C GLY A 95 4.66 12.29 -5.42
N ILE A 96 3.82 12.85 -6.28
CA ILE A 96 3.86 12.66 -7.73
C ILE A 96 4.01 13.99 -8.48
N LYS A 97 4.60 13.95 -9.66
CA LYS A 97 4.65 15.05 -10.63
C LYS A 97 4.31 14.50 -12.01
N GLU A 98 3.24 15.02 -12.62
CA GLU A 98 2.75 14.56 -13.93
C GLU A 98 2.54 13.03 -13.96
N GLY A 99 1.94 12.50 -12.89
CA GLY A 99 1.71 11.07 -12.68
C GLY A 99 2.96 10.27 -12.25
N ARG A 100 4.18 10.77 -12.47
CA ARG A 100 5.41 10.06 -12.07
C ARG A 100 5.72 10.26 -10.59
N VAL A 101 6.09 9.18 -9.90
CA VAL A 101 6.55 9.25 -8.50
C VAL A 101 7.90 9.96 -8.41
N VAL A 102 7.98 10.99 -7.58
CA VAL A 102 9.18 11.82 -7.43
C VAL A 102 10.25 11.06 -6.64
N GLY A 103 11.41 10.84 -7.27
CA GLY A 103 12.53 10.12 -6.65
C GLY A 103 12.43 8.59 -6.73
N ALA A 104 11.46 8.05 -7.47
CA ALA A 104 11.36 6.62 -7.69
C ALA A 104 12.38 6.11 -8.72
N GLU A 105 13.00 4.98 -8.42
CA GLU A 105 14.01 4.30 -9.24
C GLU A 105 13.44 3.10 -10.00
N GLY A 106 12.19 2.73 -9.75
CA GLY A 106 11.48 1.69 -10.48
C GLY A 106 11.39 1.96 -11.99
N ALA A 107 11.15 0.91 -12.77
CA ALA A 107 11.12 0.99 -14.23
C ALA A 107 9.98 1.87 -14.76
N ILE A 108 8.77 1.73 -14.21
CA ILE A 108 7.54 2.42 -14.64
C ILE A 108 6.76 2.96 -13.41
N PRO A 109 7.32 3.92 -12.66
CA PRO A 109 6.75 4.42 -11.41
C PRO A 109 5.74 5.55 -11.68
N PHE A 110 4.63 5.20 -12.34
CA PHE A 110 3.54 6.12 -12.65
C PHE A 110 2.26 5.71 -11.90
N ILE A 111 1.60 6.71 -11.34
CA ILE A 111 0.29 6.63 -10.71
C ILE A 111 -0.69 7.39 -11.60
N GLU A 112 -1.61 6.67 -12.22
CA GLU A 112 -2.52 7.20 -13.26
C GLU A 112 -3.98 7.20 -12.78
N ASN A 113 -4.33 6.33 -11.82
CA ASN A 113 -5.71 6.12 -11.38
C ASN A 113 -6.05 6.81 -10.05
N LEU A 114 -5.06 7.35 -9.34
CA LEU A 114 -5.27 8.11 -8.11
C LEU A 114 -4.98 9.59 -8.34
N ASN A 115 -5.91 10.45 -7.95
CA ASN A 115 -5.75 11.90 -8.05
C ASN A 115 -4.86 12.45 -6.91
N ASP A 116 -4.41 13.70 -7.08
CA ASP A 116 -3.55 14.39 -6.10
C ASP A 116 -4.15 14.44 -4.69
N ALA A 117 -5.48 14.49 -4.56
CA ALA A 117 -6.14 14.49 -3.27
C ALA A 117 -6.00 13.13 -2.55
N ALA A 118 -6.07 12.02 -3.28
CA ALA A 118 -5.82 10.68 -2.76
C ALA A 118 -4.34 10.53 -2.34
N ILE A 119 -3.41 11.01 -3.17
CA ILE A 119 -1.97 10.97 -2.87
C ILE A 119 -1.64 11.83 -1.65
N LYS A 120 -2.19 13.04 -1.55
CA LYS A 120 -1.99 13.93 -0.39
C LYS A 120 -2.59 13.37 0.90
N ARG A 121 -3.62 12.54 0.79
CA ARG A 121 -4.28 11.89 1.93
C ARG A 121 -3.48 10.70 2.46
N PHE A 122 -2.76 10.01 1.57
CA PHE A 122 -1.89 8.89 1.90
C PHE A 122 -0.65 9.39 2.66
#